data_AF-A0AAE4A4I2-F1
#
_entry.id   AF-A0AAE4A4I2-F1
#
_cell.length_a   1.000
_cell.length_b   1.000
_cell.length_c   1.000
_cell.angle_alpha   90.00
_cell.angle_beta   90.00
_cell.angle_gamma   90.00
#
_symmetry.space_group_name_H-M   'P 1'
#
loop_
_entity.id
_entity.type
_entity.pdbx_description
1 polymer ?
#
loop_
_entity_poly.entity_id
_entity_poly.type
_entity_poly.pdbx_seq_one_letter_code
_entity_poly.pdbx_strand_id
1 'polypeptide(L)'
;MTTRRRSRANVLFAVEAARRWAADGVVANALNPGGIWTPPQRRWSAERRAQNERFSRQAEESGLFRMKSPEQGAVTSVFLAAARAGALRP
;
A
#
# COMPACT_ATOMS: atom_id res chain seq x y z
N MET A 1 -3.56 -15.28 -9.60
CA MET A 1 -2.95 -14.00 -10.00
C MET A 1 -4.01 -13.08 -10.59
N THR A 2 -4.93 -12.55 -9.77
CA THR A 2 -6.20 -11.92 -10.24
C THR A 2 -6.45 -10.52 -9.68
N THR A 3 -5.53 -9.97 -8.89
CA THR A 3 -5.73 -8.71 -8.14
C THR A 3 -5.21 -7.46 -8.85
N ARG A 4 -4.42 -7.59 -9.93
CA ARG A 4 -3.81 -6.42 -10.62
C ARG A 4 -4.81 -5.45 -11.25
N ARG A 5 -6.00 -5.91 -11.64
CA ARG A 5 -7.04 -5.01 -12.20
C ARG A 5 -7.65 -4.10 -11.13
N ARG A 6 -7.95 -4.64 -9.95
CA ARG A 6 -8.55 -3.87 -8.84
C ARG A 6 -7.60 -2.81 -8.30
N SER A 7 -6.31 -3.14 -8.11
CA SER A 7 -5.34 -2.17 -7.62
C SER A 7 -5.13 -0.99 -8.59
N ARG A 8 -5.12 -1.26 -9.90
CA ARG A 8 -5.10 -0.18 -10.92
C ARG A 8 -6.38 0.65 -10.90
N ALA A 9 -7.54 0.02 -10.73
CA ALA A 9 -8.81 0.74 -10.61
C ALA A 9 -8.81 1.71 -9.42
N ASN A 10 -8.27 1.32 -8.26
CA ASN A 10 -8.14 2.20 -7.10
C ASN A 10 -7.24 3.41 -7.38
N VAL A 11 -6.14 3.21 -8.12
CA VAL A 11 -5.23 4.31 -8.50
C VAL A 11 -5.94 5.29 -9.44
N LEU A 12 -6.61 4.79 -10.49
CA LEU A 12 -7.35 5.63 -11.43
C LEU A 12 -8.52 6.37 -10.75
N PHE A 13 -9.18 5.71 -9.80
CA PHE A 13 -10.21 6.33 -8.98
C PHE A 13 -9.64 7.50 -8.15
N ALA A 14 -8.49 7.32 -7.48
CA ALA A 14 -7.87 8.39 -6.70
C ALA A 14 -7.45 9.60 -7.57
N VAL A 15 -6.93 9.34 -8.77
CA VAL A 15 -6.59 10.41 -9.75
C VAL A 15 -7.83 11.23 -10.11
N GLU A 16 -8.92 10.56 -10.47
CA GLU A 16 -10.14 11.28 -10.87
C GLU A 16 -10.83 11.95 -9.68
N ALA A 17 -10.82 11.34 -8.50
CA ALA A 17 -11.30 11.94 -7.26
C ALA A 17 -10.55 13.24 -6.92
N ALA A 18 -9.21 13.23 -7.02
CA ALA A 18 -8.39 14.41 -6.80
C ALA A 18 -8.74 15.53 -7.79
N ARG A 19 -9.02 15.20 -9.06
CA ARG A 19 -9.42 16.19 -10.07
C ARG A 19 -10.81 16.77 -9.81
N ARG A 20 -11.79 15.92 -9.46
CA ARG A 20 -13.19 16.34 -9.29
C ARG A 20 -13.41 17.18 -8.04
N TRP A 21 -12.77 16.82 -6.93
CA TRP A 21 -13.00 17.47 -5.63
C TRP A 21 -11.95 18.52 -5.27
N ALA A 22 -11.07 18.88 -6.21
CA ALA A 22 -10.08 19.93 -5.99
C ALA A 22 -10.73 21.28 -5.63
N ALA A 23 -11.86 21.62 -6.26
CA ALA A 23 -12.61 22.85 -5.96
C ALA A 23 -13.18 22.86 -4.53
N ASP A 24 -13.44 21.67 -3.97
CA ASP A 24 -13.91 21.49 -2.59
C ASP A 24 -12.75 21.43 -1.57
N GLY A 25 -11.50 21.61 -2.02
CA GLY A 25 -10.31 21.51 -1.18
C GLY A 25 -9.94 20.08 -0.76
N VAL A 26 -10.56 19.06 -1.36
CA VAL A 26 -10.31 17.65 -1.01
C VAL A 26 -9.10 17.11 -1.78
N VAL A 27 -8.19 16.46 -1.07
CA VAL A 27 -7.03 15.76 -1.65
C VAL A 27 -7.27 14.26 -1.61
N ALA A 28 -7.06 13.58 -2.74
CA ALA A 28 -7.14 12.12 -2.84
C ALA A 28 -5.82 11.53 -3.34
N ASN A 29 -5.32 10.49 -2.65
CA ASN A 29 -4.07 9.81 -2.98
C ASN A 29 -4.27 8.29 -2.97
N ALA A 30 -3.48 7.58 -3.76
CA ALA A 30 -3.36 6.13 -3.70
C ALA A 30 -1.92 5.74 -3.38
N LEU A 31 -1.72 4.74 -2.53
CA LEU A 31 -0.40 4.24 -2.14
C LEU A 31 -0.36 2.71 -2.09
N ASN A 32 0.84 2.15 -2.23
CA ASN A 32 1.11 0.75 -1.97
C ASN A 32 2.12 0.65 -0.81
N PRO A 33 1.74 0.11 0.36
CA PRO A 33 2.58 0.17 1.55
C PRO A 33 3.75 -0.83 1.52
N GLY A 34 3.75 -1.77 0.57
CA GLY A 34 4.69 -2.89 0.50
C GLY A 34 4.30 -4.04 1.41
N GLY A 35 5.26 -4.92 1.73
CA GLY A 35 5.04 -6.08 2.59
C GLY A 35 4.95 -5.69 4.07
N ILE A 36 3.79 -5.90 4.68
CA ILE A 36 3.56 -5.71 6.13
C ILE A 36 2.71 -6.87 6.64
N TRP A 37 3.12 -7.47 7.75
CA TRP A 37 2.29 -8.44 8.47
C TRP A 37 1.23 -7.69 9.28
N THR A 38 -0.04 -7.84 8.91
CA THR A 38 -1.17 -7.22 9.59
C THR A 38 -2.24 -8.27 9.97
N PRO A 39 -3.27 -7.90 10.74
CA PRO A 39 -4.31 -8.85 11.11
C PRO A 39 -5.07 -9.53 9.95
N PRO A 40 -5.31 -8.94 8.76
CA PRO A 40 -6.07 -9.60 7.68
C PRO A 40 -5.55 -11.00 7.29
N GLN A 41 -4.23 -11.22 7.41
CA GLN A 41 -3.53 -12.47 7.13
C GLN A 41 -3.92 -13.59 8.12
N ARG A 42 -4.60 -13.28 9.23
CA ARG A 42 -5.13 -14.30 10.17
C ARG A 42 -6.17 -15.23 9.55
N ARG A 43 -6.77 -14.83 8.42
CA ARG A 43 -7.74 -15.65 7.67
C ARG A 43 -7.08 -16.62 6.69
N TRP A 44 -5.75 -16.59 6.58
CA TRP A 44 -5.02 -17.54 5.74
C TRP A 44 -5.00 -18.91 6.39
N SER A 45 -4.99 -19.98 5.59
CA SER A 45 -4.65 -21.30 6.10
C SER A 45 -3.23 -21.30 6.68
N ALA A 46 -2.97 -22.19 7.63
CA ALA A 46 -1.65 -22.34 8.24
C ALA A 46 -0.56 -22.59 7.19
N GLU A 47 -0.85 -23.43 6.19
CA GLU A 47 0.06 -23.69 5.06
C GLU A 47 0.37 -22.44 4.25
N ARG A 48 -0.66 -21.67 3.87
CA ARG A 48 -0.46 -20.42 3.11
C ARG A 48 0.38 -19.43 3.91
N ARG A 49 0.14 -19.33 5.21
CA ARG A 49 0.92 -18.46 6.09
C ARG A 49 2.38 -18.89 6.14
N ALA A 50 2.65 -20.16 6.43
CA ALA A 50 4.02 -20.68 6.48
C ALA A 50 4.76 -20.52 5.14
N GLN A 51 4.08 -20.72 4.02
CA GLN A 51 4.65 -20.52 2.69
C GLN A 51 5.04 -19.05 2.46
N ASN A 52 4.17 -18.10 2.78
CA ASN A 52 4.46 -16.67 2.59
C ASN A 52 5.55 -16.19 3.55
N GLU A 53 5.59 -16.68 4.79
CA GLU A 53 6.67 -16.36 5.74
C GLU A 53 8.03 -16.86 5.23
N ARG A 54 8.10 -18.07 4.64
CA ARG A 54 9.33 -18.57 4.01
C ARG A 54 9.75 -17.72 2.82
N PHE A 55 8.80 -17.37 1.94
CA PHE A 55 9.06 -16.51 0.79
C PHE A 55 9.56 -15.12 1.21
N SER A 56 8.93 -14.51 2.22
CA SER A 56 9.36 -13.22 2.75
C SER A 56 10.79 -13.26 3.30
N ARG A 57 11.16 -14.31 4.05
CA ARG A 57 12.54 -14.48 4.56
C ARG A 57 13.56 -14.60 3.42
N GLN A 58 13.28 -15.44 2.43
CA GLN A 58 14.19 -15.60 1.27
C GLN A 58 14.37 -14.30 0.48
N ALA A 59 13.30 -13.54 0.30
CA ALA A 59 13.36 -12.26 -0.41
C ALA A 59 14.10 -11.17 0.38
N GLU A 60 14.06 -11.22 1.71
CA GLU A 60 14.88 -10.39 2.59
C GLU A 60 16.37 -10.76 2.51
N GLU A 61 16.69 -12.04 2.59
CA GLU A 61 18.05 -12.57 2.46
C GLU A 61 18.67 -12.23 1.10
N SER A 62 17.88 -12.25 0.03
CA SER A 62 18.33 -11.88 -1.31
C SER A 62 18.36 -10.36 -1.55
N GLY A 63 17.97 -9.54 -0.57
CA GLY A 63 17.89 -8.08 -0.69
C GLY A 63 16.83 -7.57 -1.66
N LEU A 64 15.88 -8.40 -2.10
CA LEU A 64 14.84 -8.00 -3.07
C LEU A 64 13.82 -7.04 -2.46
N PHE A 65 13.45 -7.28 -1.20
CA PHE A 65 12.63 -6.35 -0.42
C PHE A 65 12.79 -6.62 1.07
N ARG A 66 12.26 -5.73 1.92
CA ARG A 66 12.18 -5.95 3.36
C ARG A 66 10.75 -5.85 3.87
N MET A 67 10.31 -6.80 4.68
CA MET A 67 9.07 -6.66 5.43
C MET A 67 9.22 -5.48 6.39
N LYS A 68 8.16 -4.68 6.44
CA LYS A 68 8.08 -3.50 7.31
C LYS A 68 7.27 -3.83 8.56
N SER A 69 7.55 -3.12 9.65
CA SER A 69 6.61 -3.01 10.77
C SER A 69 5.35 -2.24 10.35
N PRO A 70 4.23 -2.38 11.07
CA PRO A 70 3.04 -1.56 10.85
C PRO A 70 3.33 -0.06 10.87
N GLU A 71 4.17 0.40 11.79
CA GLU A 71 4.55 1.82 11.95
C GLU A 71 5.34 2.32 10.75
N GLN A 72 6.34 1.56 10.30
CA GLN A 72 7.10 1.85 9.07
C GLN A 72 6.19 1.90 7.83
N GLY A 73 5.18 1.04 7.79
CA GLY A 73 4.17 1.03 6.74
C GLY A 73 3.21 2.23 6.76
N ALA A 74 2.94 2.77 7.94
CA ALA A 74 2.01 3.88 8.13
C ALA A 74 2.60 5.25 7.77
N VAL A 75 3.93 5.40 7.79
CA VAL A 75 4.62 6.69 7.54
C VAL A 75 4.10 7.40 6.30
N THR A 76 4.01 6.71 5.15
CA THR A 76 3.52 7.31 3.91
C THR A 76 2.05 7.71 4.01
N SER A 77 1.21 6.93 4.72
CA SER A 77 -0.21 7.27 4.91
C SER A 77 -0.36 8.54 5.75
N VAL A 78 0.41 8.67 6.82
CA VAL A 78 0.43 9.87 7.68
C VAL A 78 0.91 11.09 6.89
N PHE A 79 1.98 10.93 6.11
CA PHE A 79 2.49 11.99 5.24
C PHE A 79 1.43 12.44 4.22
N LEU A 80 0.77 11.50 3.54
CA LEU A 80 -0.27 11.82 2.56
C LEU A 80 -1.50 12.48 3.19
N ALA A 81 -1.85 12.13 4.43
CA ALA A 81 -2.94 12.75 5.16
C ALA A 81 -2.65 14.21 5.53
N ALA A 82 -1.38 14.55 5.78
CA ALA A 82 -0.94 15.92 6.07
C ALA A 82 -0.56 16.73 4.81
N ALA A 83 -0.45 16.08 3.65
CA ALA A 83 0.00 16.72 2.43
C ALA A 83 -1.11 17.58 1.79
N ARG A 84 -0.74 18.79 1.34
CA ARG A 84 -1.62 19.65 0.53
C ARG A 84 -1.66 19.22 -0.94
N ALA A 85 -2.69 19.68 -1.66
CA ALA A 85 -2.78 19.50 -3.11
C ALA A 85 -1.50 19.98 -3.82
N GLY A 86 -0.93 19.15 -4.68
CA GLY A 86 0.28 19.46 -5.45
C GLY A 86 1.61 19.35 -4.68
N ALA A 87 1.61 18.85 -3.43
CA ALA A 87 2.84 18.57 -2.67
C ALA A 87 3.64 17.37 -3.21
N LEU A 88 3.02 16.54 -4.06
CA LEU A 88 3.61 15.36 -4.68
C LEU A 88 3.77 15.64 -6.17
N ARG A 89 4.70 16.54 -6.52
CA ARG A 89 5.21 16.58 -7.89
C ARG A 89 6.42 15.64 -7.96
N PRO A 90 6.57 14.85 -9.03
CA PRO A 90 7.76 14.01 -9.22
C PRO A 90 9.03 14.85 -9.27
#